data_AF-A0A453NJ59-F1
#
_entry.id   AF-A0A453NJ59-F1
#
_cell.length_a   1.000
_cell.length_b   1.000
_cell.length_c   1.000
_cell.angle_alpha   90.00
_cell.angle_beta   90.00
_cell.angle_gamma   90.00
#
_symmetry.space_group_name_H-M   'P 1'
#
loop_
_entity.id
_entity.type
_entity.pdbx_description
1 polymer ?
#
loop_
_entity_poly.entity_id
_entity_poly.type
_entity_poly.pdbx_seq_one_letter_code
_entity_poly.pdbx_strand_id
1 'polypeptide(L)'
;MRSSQKLRFVIKLSLAVTWAIILPIFYSSSQNYKACSARRPKNFLGMFCLSKYMVAVAFYLTGNVIGMALFFVPAVSSYIETSTWRICNILSWWCQAPSYVGRGMHEGQVPLLKYTSFWTVLLSSKFIFSYYFEIKPLVEPTKEIMRVNVNIYEWHEFFPQVKSNAGAILAVWAPIILVYFMDTQIWYSVFCTIFGGMCGIVHHLGEIRTMGMVRSRFCTLPEVFNACLVPRSSPKEKKGILPSFLEKKIFKDLGKSERHDPTKFALV
;
A
#
# COMPACT_ATOMS: atom_id res chain seq x y z
N MET A 1 -2.94 3.82 -30.99
CA MET A 1 -3.05 3.91 -29.51
C MET A 1 -4.43 4.37 -29.00
N ARG A 2 -5.09 5.38 -29.59
CA ARG A 2 -6.39 5.92 -29.10
C ARG A 2 -7.58 4.93 -29.14
N SER A 3 -7.65 4.06 -30.14
CA SER A 3 -8.73 3.04 -30.27
C SER A 3 -8.65 1.94 -29.19
N SER A 4 -7.44 1.44 -28.90
CA SER A 4 -7.20 0.44 -27.85
C SER A 4 -7.56 0.95 -26.44
N GLN A 5 -7.33 2.24 -26.16
CA GLN A 5 -7.75 2.87 -24.90
C GLN A 5 -9.27 2.97 -24.80
N LYS A 6 -9.96 3.41 -25.87
CA LYS A 6 -11.44 3.45 -25.89
C LYS A 6 -12.05 2.06 -25.66
N LEU A 7 -11.54 1.04 -26.35
CA LEU A 7 -11.98 -0.35 -26.17
C LEU A 7 -11.78 -0.81 -24.72
N ARG A 8 -10.65 -0.48 -24.10
CA ARG A 8 -10.36 -0.79 -22.69
C ARG A 8 -11.37 -0.15 -21.74
N PHE A 9 -11.71 1.13 -21.94
CA PHE A 9 -12.72 1.81 -21.12
C PHE A 9 -14.11 1.18 -21.29
N VAL A 10 -14.48 0.82 -22.52
CA VAL A 10 -15.75 0.14 -22.81
C VAL A 10 -15.81 -1.22 -22.12
N ILE A 11 -14.73 -2.02 -22.15
CA ILE A 11 -14.69 -3.32 -21.47
C ILE A 11 -14.75 -3.18 -19.94
N LYS A 12 -14.05 -2.19 -19.37
CA LYS A 12 -14.13 -1.91 -17.93
C LYS A 12 -15.54 -1.46 -17.52
N LEU A 13 -16.19 -0.64 -18.34
CA LEU A 13 -17.55 -0.20 -18.12
C LEU A 13 -18.55 -1.35 -18.21
N SER A 14 -18.44 -2.20 -19.23
CA SER A 14 -19.33 -3.36 -19.38
C SER A 14 -19.20 -4.32 -18.21
N LEU A 15 -17.97 -4.61 -17.77
CA LEU A 15 -17.73 -5.42 -16.57
C LEU A 15 -18.35 -4.80 -15.32
N ALA A 16 -18.22 -3.49 -15.12
CA ALA A 16 -18.81 -2.79 -13.99
C ALA A 16 -20.35 -2.89 -14.02
N VAL A 17 -20.96 -2.71 -15.19
CA VAL A 17 -22.41 -2.87 -15.37
C VAL A 17 -22.84 -4.31 -15.09
N THR A 18 -22.09 -5.30 -15.56
CA THR A 18 -22.36 -6.72 -15.29
C THR A 18 -22.38 -6.99 -13.78
N TRP A 19 -21.38 -6.52 -13.03
CA TRP A 19 -21.36 -6.69 -11.57
C TRP A 19 -22.46 -5.89 -10.85
N ALA A 20 -22.80 -4.69 -11.35
CA ALA A 20 -23.89 -3.87 -10.82
C ALA A 20 -25.27 -4.55 -10.96
N ILE A 21 -25.44 -5.45 -11.94
CA ILE A 21 -26.68 -6.23 -12.13
C ILE A 21 -26.61 -7.54 -11.33
N ILE A 22 -25.48 -8.25 -11.38
CA ILE A 22 -25.31 -9.55 -10.71
C ILE A 22 -25.43 -9.41 -9.19
N LEU A 23 -24.74 -8.44 -8.56
CA LEU A 23 -24.70 -8.36 -7.10
C LEU A 23 -26.10 -8.16 -6.47
N PRO A 24 -26.97 -7.24 -6.95
CA PRO A 24 -28.33 -7.10 -6.46
C PRO A 24 -29.21 -8.33 -6.67
N ILE A 25 -29.10 -9.01 -7.81
CA ILE A 25 -29.88 -10.23 -8.10
C ILE A 25 -29.50 -11.34 -7.11
N PHE A 26 -28.19 -11.57 -6.91
CA PHE A 26 -27.71 -12.55 -5.95
C PHE A 26 -28.03 -12.16 -4.50
N TYR A 27 -28.05 -10.85 -4.18
CA TYR A 27 -28.48 -10.35 -2.87
C TYR A 27 -29.95 -10.63 -2.60
N SER A 28 -30.85 -10.30 -3.53
CA SER A 28 -32.28 -10.58 -3.41
C SER A 28 -32.55 -12.08 -3.32
N SER A 29 -31.89 -12.89 -4.16
CA SER A 29 -31.99 -14.36 -4.08
C SER A 29 -31.46 -14.93 -2.75
N SER A 30 -30.57 -14.21 -2.06
CA SER A 30 -30.00 -14.64 -0.78
C SER A 30 -30.86 -14.28 0.44
N GLN A 31 -31.83 -13.37 0.33
CA GLN A 31 -32.68 -12.99 1.47
C GLN A 31 -33.52 -14.16 2.01
N ASN A 32 -33.83 -15.15 1.17
CA ASN A 32 -34.55 -16.35 1.55
C ASN A 32 -33.64 -17.50 2.03
N TYR A 33 -32.32 -17.29 2.07
CA TYR A 33 -31.36 -18.31 2.50
C TYR A 33 -31.29 -18.34 4.02
N LYS A 34 -31.98 -19.30 4.65
CA LYS A 34 -31.82 -19.60 6.08
C LYS A 34 -30.42 -20.20 6.29
N ALA A 35 -29.51 -19.38 6.80
CA ALA A 35 -28.13 -19.75 7.09
C ALA A 35 -28.08 -20.90 8.10
N CYS A 36 -27.52 -22.04 7.67
CA CYS A 36 -27.11 -23.17 8.49
C CYS A 36 -28.21 -23.80 9.39
N SER A 37 -29.16 -24.50 8.75
CA SER A 37 -29.93 -25.57 9.41
C SER A 37 -29.08 -26.84 9.53
N ALA A 38 -29.31 -27.63 10.58
CA ALA A 38 -28.52 -28.75 11.12
C ALA A 38 -28.14 -29.90 10.16
N ARG A 39 -28.48 -29.81 8.87
CA ARG A 39 -28.16 -30.81 7.86
C ARG A 39 -26.97 -30.33 7.04
N ARG A 40 -25.76 -30.65 7.50
CA ARG A 40 -24.50 -30.35 6.80
C ARG A 40 -24.55 -30.85 5.34
N PRO A 41 -24.52 -29.96 4.34
CA PRO A 41 -24.30 -30.38 2.96
C PRO A 41 -22.84 -30.86 2.82
N LYS A 42 -22.60 -31.96 2.08
CA LYS A 42 -21.25 -32.53 1.87
C LYS A 42 -20.36 -31.73 0.89
N ASN A 43 -20.84 -30.58 0.39
CA ASN A 43 -20.09 -29.76 -0.57
C ASN A 43 -19.13 -28.82 0.17
N PHE A 44 -17.92 -28.61 -0.36
CA PHE A 44 -16.88 -27.73 0.20
C PHE A 44 -17.39 -26.32 0.56
N LEU A 45 -18.28 -25.75 -0.26
CA LEU A 45 -18.94 -24.47 -0.03
C LEU A 45 -19.97 -24.48 1.13
N GLY A 46 -20.61 -25.63 1.38
CA GLY A 46 -21.53 -25.81 2.49
C GLY A 46 -20.85 -25.94 3.85
N MET A 47 -19.55 -26.23 3.88
CA MET A 47 -18.74 -26.33 5.10
C MET A 47 -18.50 -24.97 5.76
N PHE A 48 -18.41 -23.89 4.96
CA PHE A 48 -18.17 -22.52 5.43
C PHE A 48 -19.47 -21.69 5.57
N CYS A 49 -20.65 -22.31 5.50
CA CYS A 49 -21.97 -21.63 5.47
C CYS A 49 -22.01 -20.45 4.46
N LEU A 50 -21.33 -20.56 3.30
CA LEU A 50 -21.25 -19.49 2.30
C LEU A 50 -22.54 -19.44 1.47
N SER A 51 -23.30 -18.34 1.57
CA SER A 51 -24.40 -18.06 0.64
C SER A 51 -23.87 -17.80 -0.77
N LYS A 52 -24.67 -18.10 -1.79
CA LYS A 52 -24.37 -17.79 -3.21
C LYS A 52 -23.95 -16.33 -3.40
N TYR A 53 -24.53 -15.40 -2.64
CA TYR A 53 -24.16 -13.99 -2.64
C TYR A 53 -22.72 -13.76 -2.13
N MET A 54 -22.33 -14.39 -1.02
CA MET A 54 -20.99 -14.24 -0.44
C MET A 54 -19.91 -14.75 -1.40
N VAL A 55 -20.20 -15.81 -2.16
CA VAL A 55 -19.30 -16.35 -3.19
C VAL A 55 -19.15 -15.36 -4.35
N ALA A 56 -20.26 -14.78 -4.83
CA ALA A 56 -20.22 -13.76 -5.89
C ALA A 56 -19.44 -12.51 -5.45
N VAL A 57 -19.64 -12.06 -4.21
CA VAL A 57 -18.88 -10.95 -3.61
C VAL A 57 -17.40 -11.29 -3.50
N ALA A 58 -17.05 -12.51 -3.07
CA ALA A 58 -15.66 -12.94 -3.01
C ALA A 58 -14.99 -12.89 -4.39
N PHE A 59 -15.65 -13.42 -5.43
CA PHE A 59 -15.14 -13.34 -6.81
C PHE A 59 -14.98 -11.91 -7.32
N TYR A 60 -15.93 -11.02 -7.02
CA TYR A 60 -15.84 -9.61 -7.35
C TYR A 60 -14.63 -8.95 -6.67
N LEU A 61 -14.38 -9.27 -5.40
CA LEU A 61 -13.27 -8.71 -4.63
C LEU A 61 -11.90 -9.27 -5.03
N THR A 62 -11.82 -10.51 -5.54
CA THR A 62 -10.56 -11.15 -5.93
C THR A 62 -9.69 -10.28 -6.82
N GLY A 63 -10.28 -9.59 -7.82
CA GLY A 63 -9.51 -8.71 -8.71
C GLY A 63 -8.87 -7.52 -7.99
N ASN A 64 -9.59 -6.93 -7.04
CA ASN A 64 -9.09 -5.81 -6.22
C ASN A 64 -8.02 -6.29 -5.22
N VAL A 65 -8.22 -7.48 -4.63
CA VAL A 65 -7.25 -8.10 -3.72
C VAL A 65 -5.95 -8.41 -4.45
N ILE A 66 -6.00 -8.92 -5.68
CA ILE A 66 -4.81 -9.14 -6.51
C ILE A 66 -4.10 -7.81 -6.79
N GLY A 67 -4.84 -6.76 -7.14
CA GLY A 67 -4.26 -5.43 -7.33
C GLY A 67 -3.58 -4.88 -6.09
N MET A 68 -4.22 -5.00 -4.91
CA MET A 68 -3.64 -4.61 -3.63
C MET A 68 -2.41 -5.45 -3.29
N ALA A 69 -2.46 -6.76 -3.47
CA ALA A 69 -1.33 -7.66 -3.22
C ALA A 69 -0.12 -7.32 -4.11
N LEU A 70 -0.36 -7.02 -5.39
CA LEU A 70 0.68 -6.57 -6.33
C LEU A 70 1.26 -5.20 -5.92
N PHE A 71 0.46 -4.32 -5.32
CA PHE A 71 0.95 -3.05 -4.77
C PHE A 71 1.87 -3.27 -3.56
N PHE A 72 1.56 -4.23 -2.69
CA PHE A 72 2.44 -4.60 -1.56
C PHE A 72 3.75 -5.25 -1.99
N VAL A 73 3.80 -5.84 -3.19
CA VAL A 73 5.02 -6.47 -3.75
C VAL A 73 5.47 -5.74 -5.02
N PRO A 74 6.16 -4.58 -4.89
CA PRO A 74 6.66 -3.80 -6.01
C PRO A 74 7.52 -4.57 -7.01
N ALA A 75 8.28 -5.56 -6.52
CA ALA A 75 9.15 -6.39 -7.36
C ALA A 75 8.35 -7.20 -8.40
N VAL A 76 7.21 -7.76 -7.99
CA VAL A 76 6.33 -8.54 -8.88
C VAL A 76 5.63 -7.62 -9.87
N SER A 77 5.13 -6.47 -9.42
CA SER A 77 4.57 -5.44 -10.30
C SER A 77 5.56 -4.96 -11.36
N SER A 78 6.79 -4.66 -10.97
CA SER A 78 7.87 -4.24 -11.87
C SER A 78 8.25 -5.34 -12.87
N TYR A 79 8.29 -6.61 -12.43
CA TYR A 79 8.51 -7.75 -13.33
C TYR A 79 7.37 -7.93 -14.33
N ILE A 80 6.11 -7.79 -13.90
CA ILE A 80 4.93 -7.88 -14.77
C ILE A 80 4.93 -6.75 -15.81
N GLU A 81 5.34 -5.54 -15.44
CA GLU A 81 5.41 -4.39 -16.34
C GLU A 81 6.55 -4.47 -17.37
N THR A 82 7.69 -5.06 -16.99
CA THR A 82 8.87 -5.19 -17.88
C THR A 82 8.82 -6.45 -18.74
N SER A 83 8.09 -7.48 -18.31
CA SER A 83 7.98 -8.75 -19.03
C SER A 83 7.14 -8.64 -20.30
N THR A 84 7.67 -9.19 -21.39
CA THR A 84 6.98 -9.27 -22.70
C THR A 84 6.04 -10.48 -22.82
N TRP A 85 5.94 -11.29 -21.76
CA TRP A 85 5.08 -12.48 -21.75
C TRP A 85 3.61 -12.11 -21.90
N ARG A 86 2.88 -12.86 -22.74
CA ARG A 86 1.45 -12.59 -23.06
C ARG A 86 0.57 -12.52 -21.80
N ILE A 87 0.80 -13.40 -20.83
CA ILE A 87 0.04 -13.44 -19.57
C ILE A 87 0.32 -12.20 -18.71
N CYS A 88 1.59 -11.79 -18.60
CA CYS A 88 1.99 -10.58 -17.88
C CYS A 88 1.41 -9.32 -18.54
N ASN A 89 1.35 -9.28 -19.87
CA ASN A 89 0.74 -8.17 -20.59
C ASN A 89 -0.79 -8.10 -20.38
N ILE A 90 -1.49 -9.23 -20.30
CA ILE A 90 -2.92 -9.27 -19.97
C ILE A 90 -3.17 -8.84 -18.52
N LEU A 91 -2.34 -9.33 -17.58
CA LEU A 91 -2.44 -8.97 -16.17
C LEU A 91 -2.13 -7.48 -15.95
N SER A 92 -1.08 -6.97 -16.59
CA SER A 92 -0.75 -5.54 -16.65
C SER A 92 -1.92 -4.74 -17.23
N TRP A 93 -2.53 -5.20 -18.32
CA TRP A 93 -3.70 -4.53 -18.92
C TRP A 93 -4.91 -4.42 -17.97
N TRP A 94 -5.10 -5.40 -17.08
CA TRP A 94 -6.13 -5.36 -16.06
C TRP A 94 -5.75 -4.43 -14.88
N CYS A 95 -4.53 -4.58 -14.36
CA CYS A 95 -4.04 -3.90 -13.16
C CYS A 95 -3.43 -2.51 -13.41
N GLN A 96 -3.26 -2.06 -14.66
CA GLN A 96 -2.58 -0.79 -14.95
C GLN A 96 -3.32 0.39 -14.30
N ALA A 97 -2.73 0.95 -13.25
CA ALA A 97 -3.00 2.31 -12.79
C ALA A 97 -2.60 3.30 -13.90
N PRO A 98 -3.24 4.46 -14.03
CA PRO A 98 -2.83 5.48 -14.99
C PRO A 98 -1.42 5.96 -14.64
N SER A 99 -0.42 5.38 -15.29
CA SER A 99 0.98 5.76 -15.13
C SER A 99 1.18 7.11 -15.82
N TYR A 100 1.46 8.15 -15.02
CA TYR A 100 1.83 9.48 -15.54
C TYR A 100 3.29 9.50 -16.07
N VAL A 101 4.06 8.48 -15.71
CA VAL A 101 5.47 8.26 -16.09
C VAL A 101 5.55 7.05 -17.03
N GLY A 102 6.44 7.07 -18.03
CA GLY A 102 6.58 6.03 -19.04
C GLY A 102 6.84 4.63 -18.49
N ARG A 103 6.58 3.59 -19.30
CA ARG A 103 6.83 2.19 -18.91
C ARG A 103 8.31 1.98 -18.57
N GLY A 104 8.58 1.40 -17.41
CA GLY A 104 9.95 1.14 -16.94
C GLY A 104 10.70 2.36 -16.39
N MET A 105 10.03 3.52 -16.25
CA MET A 105 10.60 4.72 -15.64
C MET A 105 10.27 4.85 -14.15
N HIS A 106 9.68 3.83 -13.52
CA HIS A 106 9.46 3.83 -12.09
C HIS A 106 10.79 3.79 -11.33
N GLU A 107 10.81 4.46 -10.17
CA GLU A 107 11.89 4.38 -9.18
C GLU A 107 12.28 2.91 -8.93
N GLY A 108 13.56 2.65 -8.61
CA GLY A 108 14.04 1.29 -8.35
C GLY A 108 13.18 0.53 -7.32
N GLN A 109 13.18 -0.80 -7.42
CA GLN A 109 12.33 -1.67 -6.58
C GLN A 109 12.57 -1.47 -5.07
N VAL A 110 13.80 -1.14 -4.67
CA VAL A 110 14.21 -0.95 -3.28
C VAL A 110 13.64 0.34 -2.66
N PRO A 111 13.78 1.54 -3.27
CA PRO A 111 13.10 2.75 -2.82
C PRO A 111 11.58 2.60 -2.69
N LEU A 112 10.95 1.96 -3.68
CA LEU A 112 9.49 1.75 -3.67
C LEU A 112 9.06 0.83 -2.53
N LEU A 113 9.78 -0.27 -2.29
CA LEU A 113 9.52 -1.16 -1.16
C LEU A 113 9.71 -0.45 0.19
N LYS A 114 10.77 0.34 0.35
CA LYS A 114 11.01 1.12 1.58
C LYS A 114 9.83 2.04 1.87
N TYR A 115 9.33 2.73 0.85
CA TYR A 115 8.19 3.63 0.96
C TYR A 115 6.89 2.88 1.30
N THR A 116 6.56 1.79 0.60
CA THR A 116 5.34 1.03 0.88
C THR A 116 5.38 0.37 2.26
N SER A 117 6.53 -0.17 2.68
CA SER A 117 6.71 -0.72 4.03
C SER A 117 6.52 0.35 5.11
N PHE A 118 7.07 1.56 4.93
CA PHE A 118 6.88 2.67 5.86
C PHE A 118 5.40 2.96 6.11
N TRP A 119 4.61 3.16 5.04
CA TRP A 119 3.18 3.45 5.16
C TRP A 119 2.39 2.28 5.73
N THR A 120 2.76 1.05 5.36
CA THR A 120 2.08 -0.16 5.87
C THR A 120 2.23 -0.26 7.38
N VAL A 121 3.45 -0.09 7.91
CA VAL A 121 3.71 -0.15 9.35
C VAL A 121 3.06 1.02 10.07
N LEU A 122 3.15 2.24 9.53
CA LEU A 122 2.51 3.44 10.09
C LEU A 122 0.99 3.26 10.20
N LEU A 123 0.31 2.88 9.11
CA LEU A 123 -1.15 2.73 9.12
C LEU A 123 -1.61 1.55 9.98
N SER A 124 -0.87 0.43 9.97
CA SER A 124 -1.22 -0.74 10.78
C SER A 124 -1.12 -0.45 12.27
N SER A 125 -0.02 0.19 12.69
CA SER A 125 0.18 0.58 14.09
C SER A 125 -0.87 1.60 14.55
N LYS A 126 -1.20 2.57 13.70
CA LYS A 126 -2.27 3.55 13.95
C LYS A 126 -3.62 2.88 14.12
N PHE A 127 -3.96 1.96 13.21
CA PHE A 127 -5.21 1.24 13.24
C PHE A 127 -5.36 0.42 14.54
N ILE A 128 -4.29 -0.25 14.96
CA ILE A 128 -4.28 -1.00 16.22
C ILE A 128 -4.51 -0.07 17.41
N PHE A 129 -3.80 1.06 17.46
CA PHE A 129 -3.97 2.05 18.53
C PHE A 129 -5.41 2.60 18.59
N SER A 130 -5.93 3.13 17.47
CA SER A 130 -7.29 3.66 17.39
C SER A 130 -8.34 2.58 17.70
N TYR A 131 -8.11 1.31 17.33
CA TYR A 131 -9.03 0.23 17.68
C TYR A 131 -9.17 0.06 19.20
N TYR A 132 -8.05 0.05 19.93
CA TYR A 132 -8.07 -0.14 21.37
C TYR A 132 -8.58 1.09 22.14
N PHE A 133 -8.21 2.30 21.70
CA PHE A 133 -8.50 3.54 22.43
C PHE A 133 -9.80 4.23 21.99
N GLU A 134 -10.18 4.14 20.72
CA GLU A 134 -11.36 4.84 20.20
C GLU A 134 -12.52 3.86 19.97
N ILE A 135 -12.29 2.80 19.20
CA ILE A 135 -13.39 1.94 18.74
C ILE A 135 -13.91 1.06 19.87
N LYS A 136 -13.04 0.31 20.54
CA LYS A 136 -13.43 -0.64 21.60
C LYS A 136 -14.34 -0.02 22.68
N PRO A 137 -14.04 1.15 23.28
CA PRO A 137 -14.92 1.76 24.27
C PRO A 137 -16.22 2.32 23.69
N LEU A 138 -16.28 2.61 22.38
CA LEU A 138 -17.49 3.17 21.74
C LEU A 138 -18.49 2.09 21.31
N VAL A 139 -18.04 0.85 21.12
CA VAL A 139 -18.92 -0.25 20.69
C VAL A 139 -19.98 -0.58 21.75
N GLU A 140 -19.61 -0.59 23.03
CA GLU A 140 -20.51 -0.91 24.13
C GLU A 140 -21.69 0.08 24.25
N PRO A 141 -21.47 1.41 24.34
CA PRO A 141 -22.58 2.37 24.36
C PRO A 141 -23.36 2.38 23.05
N THR A 142 -22.72 2.18 21.90
CA THR A 142 -23.43 2.09 20.61
C THR A 142 -24.42 0.91 20.59
N LYS A 143 -24.05 -0.22 21.20
CA LYS A 143 -24.92 -1.40 21.30
C LYS A 143 -26.14 -1.15 22.18
N GLU A 144 -25.97 -0.41 23.28
CA GLU A 144 -27.10 -0.04 24.15
C GLU A 144 -28.04 0.97 23.48
N ILE A 145 -27.50 1.99 22.79
CA ILE A 145 -28.32 2.95 22.01
C ILE A 145 -29.13 2.22 20.91
N MET A 146 -28.54 1.20 20.28
CA MET A 146 -29.24 0.42 19.26
C MET A 146 -30.37 -0.47 19.83
N ARG A 147 -30.30 -0.84 21.11
CA ARG A 147 -31.35 -1.64 21.79
C ARG A 147 -32.55 -0.80 22.21
N VAL A 148 -32.35 0.49 22.49
CA VAL A 148 -33.44 1.38 22.90
C VAL A 148 -34.16 1.90 21.66
N ASN A 149 -35.35 1.38 21.35
CA ASN A 149 -36.11 1.80 20.18
C ASN A 149 -36.92 3.08 20.49
N VAL A 150 -36.32 4.25 20.29
CA VAL A 150 -37.00 5.54 20.49
C VAL A 150 -37.68 5.95 19.18
N ASN A 151 -39.01 5.91 19.16
CA ASN A 151 -39.81 6.21 17.96
C ASN A 151 -39.97 7.71 17.67
N ILE A 152 -39.59 8.60 18.60
CA ILE A 152 -39.75 10.05 18.48
C ILE A 152 -38.47 10.74 18.95
N TYR A 153 -37.63 11.18 18.01
CA TYR A 153 -36.55 12.12 18.28
C TYR A 153 -37.05 13.52 17.94
N GLU A 154 -37.30 14.35 18.97
CA GLU A 154 -37.37 15.80 18.78
C GLU A 154 -35.95 16.36 18.70
N TRP A 155 -35.28 16.11 17.57
CA TRP A 155 -34.03 16.78 17.25
C TRP A 155 -34.35 18.19 16.73
N HIS A 156 -33.74 19.22 17.31
CA HIS A 156 -33.96 20.59 16.84
C HIS A 156 -33.40 20.79 15.41
N GLU A 157 -34.27 21.24 14.50
CA GLU A 157 -34.06 21.81 13.15
C GLU A 157 -33.26 21.06 12.05
N PHE A 158 -32.31 20.17 12.35
CA PHE A 158 -31.44 19.64 11.28
C PHE A 158 -31.94 18.38 10.55
N PHE A 159 -32.75 17.53 11.21
CA PHE A 159 -33.29 16.31 10.60
C PHE A 159 -34.70 15.98 11.12
N PRO A 160 -35.77 16.56 10.55
CA PRO A 160 -37.13 16.24 10.96
C PRO A 160 -37.48 14.78 10.61
N GLN A 161 -37.87 14.01 11.64
CA GLN A 161 -38.45 12.66 11.56
C GLN A 161 -37.56 11.52 11.06
N VAL A 162 -36.41 11.29 11.71
CA VAL A 162 -35.65 10.04 11.52
C VAL A 162 -36.25 8.93 12.41
N LYS A 163 -36.94 7.95 11.81
CA LYS A 163 -37.53 6.77 12.51
C LYS A 163 -36.49 5.77 13.06
N SER A 164 -35.21 6.14 13.11
CA SER A 164 -34.10 5.23 13.43
C SER A 164 -33.08 5.93 14.34
N ASN A 165 -32.55 5.17 15.30
CA ASN A 165 -31.46 5.57 16.22
C ASN A 165 -30.15 5.95 15.49
N ALA A 166 -30.11 5.90 14.16
CA ALA A 166 -28.96 6.23 13.33
C ALA A 166 -28.41 7.65 13.57
N GLY A 167 -29.27 8.64 13.81
CA GLY A 167 -28.84 10.02 14.07
C GLY A 167 -28.04 10.16 15.36
N ALA A 168 -28.49 9.52 16.44
CA ALA A 168 -27.78 9.51 17.73
C ALA A 168 -26.44 8.77 17.63
N ILE A 169 -26.41 7.64 16.92
CA ILE A 169 -25.16 6.90 16.65
C ILE A 169 -24.20 7.79 15.85
N LEU A 170 -24.67 8.46 14.79
CA LEU A 170 -23.84 9.35 13.99
C LEU A 170 -23.27 10.50 14.83
N ALA A 171 -24.07 11.10 15.71
CA ALA A 171 -23.63 12.18 16.60
C ALA A 171 -22.53 11.73 17.57
N VAL A 172 -22.59 10.50 18.09
CA VAL A 172 -21.55 9.93 18.97
C VAL A 172 -20.28 9.58 18.19
N TRP A 173 -20.41 9.10 16.95
CA TRP A 173 -19.27 8.66 16.12
C TRP A 173 -18.57 9.81 15.39
N ALA A 174 -19.28 10.86 14.99
CA ALA A 174 -18.73 11.94 14.16
C ALA A 174 -17.51 12.65 14.80
N PRO A 175 -17.50 13.01 16.09
CA PRO A 175 -16.33 13.60 16.74
C PRO A 175 -15.13 12.63 16.77
N ILE A 176 -15.36 11.33 17.00
CA ILE A 176 -14.30 10.32 17.04
C ILE A 176 -13.66 10.14 15.66
N ILE A 177 -14.47 10.09 14.60
CA ILE A 177 -13.97 10.01 13.22
C ILE A 177 -13.13 11.25 12.87
N LEU A 178 -13.55 12.44 13.32
CA LEU A 178 -12.79 13.67 13.10
C LEU A 178 -11.44 13.61 13.82
N VAL A 179 -11.42 13.22 15.10
CA VAL A 179 -10.18 13.04 15.87
C VAL A 179 -9.27 12.00 15.21
N TYR A 180 -9.83 10.88 14.74
CA TYR A 180 -9.08 9.85 14.02
C TYR A 180 -8.33 10.43 12.81
N PHE A 181 -8.96 11.32 12.02
CA PHE A 181 -8.29 11.95 10.88
C PHE A 181 -7.22 12.96 11.31
N MET A 182 -7.48 13.77 12.35
CA MET A 182 -6.51 14.76 12.84
C MET A 182 -5.25 14.09 13.41
N ASP A 183 -5.40 12.99 14.14
CA ASP A 183 -4.31 12.27 14.79
C ASP A 183 -3.35 11.58 13.79
N THR A 184 -3.75 11.41 12.52
CA THR A 184 -2.87 10.87 11.47
C THR A 184 -1.60 11.70 11.29
N GLN A 185 -1.66 13.02 11.52
CA GLN A 185 -0.52 13.92 11.41
C GLN A 185 0.49 13.73 12.55
N ILE A 186 -0.01 13.51 13.77
CA ILE A 186 0.82 13.24 14.95
C ILE A 186 1.52 11.90 14.76
N TRP A 187 0.78 10.87 14.36
CA TRP A 187 1.33 9.54 14.11
C TRP A 187 2.39 9.54 13.01
N TYR A 188 2.14 10.27 11.93
CA TYR A 188 3.12 10.48 10.87
C TYR A 188 4.40 11.14 11.40
N SER A 189 4.28 12.19 12.20
CA SER A 189 5.43 12.92 12.77
C SER A 189 6.29 12.04 13.66
N VAL A 190 5.68 11.21 14.51
CA VAL A 190 6.40 10.25 15.38
C VAL A 190 7.16 9.22 14.53
N PHE A 191 6.49 8.60 13.57
CA PHE A 191 7.10 7.60 12.69
C PHE A 191 8.22 8.20 11.82
N CYS A 192 8.01 9.39 11.25
CA CYS A 192 9.03 10.10 10.48
C CYS A 192 10.25 10.46 11.34
N THR A 193 10.06 10.82 12.60
CA THR A 193 11.18 11.12 13.50
C THR A 193 12.00 9.86 13.82
N ILE A 194 11.33 8.73 14.07
CA ILE A 194 12.02 7.45 14.35
C ILE A 194 12.77 6.96 13.11
N PHE A 195 12.08 6.78 11.98
CA PHE A 195 12.69 6.28 10.76
C PHE A 195 13.67 7.28 10.15
N GLY A 196 13.36 8.58 10.18
CA GLY A 196 14.25 9.65 9.73
C GLY A 196 15.49 9.76 10.61
N GLY A 197 15.36 9.59 11.93
CA GLY A 197 16.49 9.52 12.86
C GLY A 197 17.37 8.30 12.62
N MET A 198 16.78 7.11 12.46
CA MET A 198 17.51 5.88 12.13
C MET A 198 18.25 6.00 10.79
N CYS A 199 17.57 6.45 9.73
CA CYS A 199 18.20 6.72 8.44
C CYS A 199 19.29 7.79 8.55
N GLY A 200 19.05 8.83 9.36
CA GLY A 200 20.02 9.86 9.73
C GLY A 200 21.34 9.29 10.23
N ILE A 201 21.24 8.42 11.24
CA ILE A 201 22.39 7.76 11.87
C ILE A 201 23.09 6.83 10.86
N VAL A 202 22.34 5.99 10.14
CA VAL A 202 22.90 5.05 9.15
C VAL A 202 23.67 5.80 8.06
N HIS A 203 23.11 6.89 7.55
CA HIS A 203 23.75 7.70 6.51
C HIS A 203 24.79 8.69 7.05
N HIS A 204 25.12 8.62 8.36
CA HIS A 204 26.08 9.51 8.99
C HIS A 204 25.75 10.99 8.72
N LEU A 205 24.45 11.29 8.63
CA LEU A 205 23.94 12.64 8.44
C LEU A 205 24.30 13.44 9.70
N GLY A 206 25.29 14.31 9.55
CA GLY A 206 25.93 15.01 10.67
C GLY A 206 27.41 14.70 10.84
N GLU A 207 28.07 13.94 9.95
CA GLU A 207 29.54 13.84 9.88
C GLU A 207 30.17 15.20 9.53
N ILE A 208 29.56 15.93 8.60
CA ILE A 208 30.02 17.26 8.18
C ILE A 208 29.33 18.34 9.01
N ARG A 209 30.01 18.78 10.08
CA ARG A 209 29.47 19.79 11.02
C ARG A 209 30.05 21.19 10.82
N THR A 210 31.06 21.35 9.97
CA THR A 210 31.79 22.61 9.81
C THR A 210 31.93 23.03 8.35
N MET A 211 31.89 24.34 8.11
CA MET A 211 32.06 24.92 6.77
C MET A 211 33.41 24.55 6.13
N GLY A 212 34.45 24.39 6.94
CA GLY A 212 35.76 23.93 6.47
C GLY A 212 35.73 22.52 5.89
N MET A 213 34.96 21.62 6.51
CA MET A 213 34.80 20.24 6.04
C MET A 213 33.87 20.14 4.83
N VAL A 214 32.87 21.04 4.70
CA VAL A 214 32.09 21.19 3.46
C VAL A 214 32.99 21.64 2.31
N ARG A 215 33.82 22.67 2.53
CA ARG A 215 34.70 23.25 1.49
C ARG A 215 35.70 22.24 0.95
N SER A 216 36.32 21.43 1.80
CA SER A 216 37.31 20.43 1.36
C SER A 216 36.67 19.33 0.52
N ARG A 217 35.46 18.90 0.86
CA ARG A 217 34.71 17.90 0.09
C ARG A 217 34.11 18.51 -1.18
N PHE A 218 33.65 19.75 -1.16
CA PHE A 218 33.05 20.40 -2.35
C PHE A 218 34.00 20.40 -3.56
N CYS A 219 35.32 20.50 -3.34
CA CYS A 219 36.31 20.39 -4.40
C CYS A 219 36.30 19.03 -5.13
N THR A 220 35.88 17.94 -4.49
CA THR A 220 35.79 16.59 -5.09
C THR A 220 34.40 16.27 -5.64
N LEU A 221 33.41 17.14 -5.42
CA LEU A 221 32.03 16.95 -5.88
C LEU A 221 31.90 16.86 -7.41
N PRO A 222 32.56 17.72 -8.21
CA PRO A 222 32.49 17.63 -9.67
C PRO A 222 33.03 16.29 -10.21
N GLU A 223 34.07 15.74 -9.58
CA GLU A 223 34.67 14.45 -9.97
C GLU A 223 33.71 13.28 -9.70
N VAL A 224 33.08 13.25 -8.52
CA VAL A 224 32.07 12.24 -8.17
C VAL A 224 30.83 12.37 -9.07
N PHE A 225 30.40 13.59 -9.35
CA PHE A 225 29.27 13.85 -10.23
C PHE A 225 29.53 13.37 -11.67
N ASN A 226 30.72 13.67 -12.21
CA ASN A 226 31.13 13.17 -13.52
C ASN A 226 31.22 11.64 -13.55
N ALA A 227 31.69 11.02 -12.47
CA ALA A 227 31.74 9.56 -12.34
C ALA A 227 30.36 8.88 -12.23
N CYS A 228 29.33 9.59 -11.76
CA CYS A 228 27.94 9.11 -11.72
C CYS A 228 27.21 9.31 -13.04
N LEU A 229 27.51 10.38 -13.78
CA LEU A 229 26.88 10.69 -15.06
C LEU A 229 27.44 9.89 -16.22
N VAL A 230 28.76 9.64 -16.24
CA VAL A 230 29.40 8.90 -17.32
C VAL A 230 29.29 7.40 -17.02
N PRO A 231 28.59 6.61 -17.86
CA PRO A 231 28.54 5.17 -17.70
C PRO A 231 29.97 4.63 -17.73
N ARG A 232 30.39 3.91 -16.69
CA ARG A 232 31.69 3.23 -16.70
C ARG A 232 31.72 2.30 -17.91
N SER A 233 32.69 2.50 -18.80
CA SER A 233 32.93 1.59 -19.92
C SER A 233 33.02 0.17 -19.37
N SER A 234 32.14 -0.71 -19.83
CA SER A 234 32.10 -2.11 -19.39
C SER A 234 33.50 -2.73 -19.52
N PRO A 235 34.03 -3.37 -18.47
CA PRO A 235 35.25 -4.14 -18.62
C PRO A 235 34.93 -5.25 -19.62
N LYS A 236 35.72 -5.35 -20.69
CA LYS A 236 35.61 -6.42 -21.70
C LYS A 236 35.49 -7.77 -20.98
N GLU A 237 34.38 -8.44 -21.26
CA GLU A 237 33.95 -9.70 -20.67
C GLU A 237 35.00 -10.80 -20.93
N LYS A 238 35.81 -11.14 -19.93
CA LYS A 238 36.52 -12.42 -19.93
C LYS A 238 35.57 -13.48 -19.40
N LYS A 239 35.04 -14.30 -20.31
CA LYS A 239 34.33 -15.55 -20.04
C LYS A 239 35.08 -16.36 -18.98
N GLY A 240 34.41 -16.68 -17.87
CA GLY A 240 34.94 -17.58 -16.85
C GLY A 240 34.24 -17.50 -15.50
N ILE A 241 33.09 -18.16 -15.41
CA ILE A 241 32.56 -18.93 -14.25
C ILE A 241 32.56 -18.21 -12.87
N LEU A 242 31.36 -17.90 -12.38
CA LEU A 242 31.07 -17.61 -10.96
C LEU A 242 31.17 -18.93 -10.14
N PRO A 243 31.62 -18.92 -8.87
CA PRO A 243 31.20 -17.97 -7.86
C PRO A 243 32.38 -17.40 -7.04
N SER A 244 32.85 -16.20 -7.39
CA SER A 244 33.74 -15.39 -6.52
C SER A 244 33.27 -13.95 -6.36
N PHE A 245 32.10 -13.63 -6.90
CA PHE A 245 31.59 -12.26 -6.98
C PHE A 245 31.05 -11.74 -5.64
N LEU A 246 30.51 -12.62 -4.79
CA LEU A 246 30.07 -12.25 -3.44
C LEU A 246 31.26 -12.05 -2.51
N GLU A 247 32.25 -12.94 -2.56
CA GLU A 247 33.42 -12.89 -1.69
C GLU A 247 34.34 -11.71 -2.03
N LYS A 248 34.57 -11.42 -3.32
CA LYS A 248 35.37 -10.26 -3.73
C LYS A 248 34.66 -8.93 -3.51
N LYS A 249 33.32 -8.87 -3.49
CA LYS A 249 32.61 -7.61 -3.24
C LYS A 249 32.59 -7.29 -1.74
N ILE A 250 32.36 -8.30 -0.91
CA ILE A 250 32.38 -8.17 0.56
C ILE A 250 33.80 -7.87 1.07
N PHE A 251 34.84 -8.58 0.61
CA PHE A 251 36.22 -8.30 1.03
C PHE A 251 36.82 -7.03 0.44
N LYS A 252 36.34 -6.58 -0.73
CA LYS A 252 36.81 -5.32 -1.33
C LYS A 252 36.13 -4.09 -0.71
N ASP A 253 34.90 -4.22 -0.20
CA ASP A 253 34.27 -3.20 0.64
C ASP A 253 34.87 -3.18 2.06
N LEU A 254 35.15 -4.35 2.67
CA LEU A 254 35.84 -4.39 3.97
C LEU A 254 37.28 -3.85 3.89
N GLY A 255 38.07 -4.25 2.88
CA GLY A 255 39.47 -3.83 2.75
C GLY A 255 39.69 -2.41 2.21
N LYS A 256 38.64 -1.74 1.69
CA LYS A 256 38.70 -0.31 1.34
C LYS A 256 38.28 0.61 2.48
N SER A 257 37.55 0.10 3.46
CA SER A 257 37.19 0.89 4.65
C SER A 257 38.42 1.26 5.51
N GLU A 258 39.57 0.62 5.30
CA GLU A 258 40.76 0.78 6.12
C GLU A 258 41.85 1.69 5.52
N ARG A 259 41.70 2.18 4.28
CA ARG A 259 42.64 3.15 3.69
C ARG A 259 42.02 4.52 3.55
N HIS A 260 42.26 5.31 4.60
CA HIS A 260 42.16 6.76 4.68
C HIS A 260 42.24 7.46 3.31
N ASP A 261 41.11 8.00 2.86
CA ASP A 261 41.09 9.17 1.99
C ASP A 261 39.91 10.05 2.44
N PRO A 262 40.16 11.07 3.29
CA PRO A 262 39.13 11.90 3.91
C PRO A 262 38.56 12.94 2.93
N THR A 263 38.44 12.60 1.64
CA THR A 263 37.98 13.52 0.59
C THR A 263 36.79 13.01 -0.23
N LYS A 264 36.40 11.73 -0.11
CA LYS A 264 35.26 11.17 -0.86
C LYS A 264 33.90 11.40 -0.20
N PHE A 265 33.02 12.12 -0.89
CA PHE A 265 31.64 11.67 -1.16
C PHE A 265 31.25 10.32 -0.53
N ALA A 266 30.49 10.29 0.58
CA ALA A 266 29.76 9.09 0.98
C ALA A 266 29.01 8.53 -0.23
N LEU A 267 29.40 7.34 -0.67
CA LEU A 267 28.78 6.62 -1.77
C LEU A 267 27.48 5.99 -1.25
N VAL A 268 26.35 6.40 -1.82
CA VAL A 268 25.02 5.79 -1.63
C VAL A 268 24.94 4.46 -2.37
#